data_AF-A0AAW0X877-F1
#
_entry.id   AF-A0AAW0X877-F1
#
_cell.length_a   1.000
_cell.length_b   1.000
_cell.length_c   1.000
_cell.angle_alpha   90.00
_cell.angle_beta   90.00
_cell.angle_gamma   90.00
#
_symmetry.space_group_name_H-M   'P 1'
#
loop_
_entity.id
_entity.type
_entity.pdbx_description
1 polymer ?
#
loop_
_entity_poly.entity_id
_entity_poly.type
_entity_poly.pdbx_seq_one_letter_code
_entity_poly.pdbx_strand_id
1 'polypeptide(L)'
;MLDSSFDWSAGMRGSFTWADYLVFVGMLVASLAIGIFYAIKSRNKANDEFLLGSRSLSCFPVSMSLLASYISAILVLGGPSEAYYHGVQWWVICAGQFALPLSAVVF
;
A
#
# COMPACT_ATOMS: atom_id res chain seq x y z
N MET A 1 40.91 7.11 -12.75
CA MET A 1 40.03 7.88 -13.66
C MET A 1 38.93 6.90 -14.07
N LEU A 2 37.79 6.78 -13.39
CA LEU A 2 36.81 7.81 -13.02
C LEU A 2 36.24 7.57 -11.61
N ASP A 3 36.16 8.68 -10.88
CA ASP A 3 35.18 9.08 -9.85
C ASP A 3 34.58 8.03 -8.90
N SER A 4 35.20 7.93 -7.73
CA SER A 4 34.71 7.32 -6.50
C SER A 4 33.83 8.30 -5.70
N SER A 5 32.81 8.91 -6.32
CA SER A 5 31.94 9.93 -5.70
C SER A 5 30.55 9.43 -5.32
N PHE A 6 30.29 8.12 -5.38
CA PHE A 6 29.11 7.58 -4.73
C PHE A 6 29.38 7.47 -3.22
N ASP A 7 29.19 8.59 -2.54
CA ASP A 7 29.28 8.73 -1.08
C ASP A 7 28.16 7.92 -0.39
N TRP A 8 28.36 6.61 -0.24
CA TRP A 8 27.53 5.75 0.61
C TRP A 8 27.52 6.21 2.09
N SER A 9 28.42 7.12 2.47
CA SER A 9 28.54 7.70 3.80
C SER A 9 27.65 8.92 4.06
N ALA A 10 26.70 9.24 3.17
CA ALA A 10 25.58 10.11 3.53
C ALA A 10 24.50 9.40 4.38
N GLY A 11 24.68 8.11 4.69
CA GLY A 11 23.74 7.28 5.44
C GLY A 11 24.06 7.06 6.92
N MET A 12 25.06 7.75 7.50
CA MET A 12 25.33 7.68 8.93
C MET A 12 25.24 9.06 9.57
N ARG A 13 24.08 9.40 10.14
CA ARG A 13 23.93 10.35 11.26
C ARG A 13 22.51 10.36 11.81
N GLY A 14 22.41 9.96 13.08
CA GLY A 14 21.46 10.55 14.01
C GLY A 14 20.09 9.88 14.09
N SER A 15 19.60 9.76 15.31
CA SER A 15 18.18 9.55 15.64
C SER A 15 17.26 10.35 14.71
N PHE A 16 16.06 9.81 14.43
CA PHE A 16 14.99 10.44 13.64
C PHE A 16 15.04 11.97 13.68
N THR A 17 15.29 12.59 12.53
CA THR A 17 15.33 14.05 12.43
C THR A 17 13.91 14.58 12.62
N TRP A 18 13.77 15.79 13.14
CA TRP A 18 12.47 16.46 13.29
C TRP A 18 11.67 16.50 11.97
N ALA A 19 12.35 16.55 10.82
CA ALA A 19 11.76 16.48 9.50
C ALA A 19 11.05 15.13 9.23
N ASP A 20 11.64 14.00 9.64
CA ASP A 20 11.02 12.67 9.48
C ASP A 20 9.72 12.57 10.28
N TYR A 21 9.70 13.13 11.50
CA TYR A 21 8.49 13.21 12.32
C TYR A 21 7.41 14.08 11.69
N LEU A 22 7.77 15.22 11.08
CA LEU A 22 6.81 16.08 10.39
C LEU A 22 6.19 15.38 9.18
N VAL A 23 6.96 14.63 8.41
CA VAL A 23 6.45 13.85 7.27
C VAL A 23 5.52 12.74 7.75
N PHE A 24 5.91 12.02 8.80
CA PHE A 24 5.09 10.95 9.36
C PHE A 24 3.74 11.46 9.92
N VAL A 25 3.79 12.50 10.76
CA VAL A 25 2.58 13.12 11.32
C VAL A 25 1.74 13.76 10.22
N GLY A 26 2.37 14.42 9.24
CA GLY A 26 1.70 15.02 8.09
C GLY A 26 0.93 13.99 7.26
N MET A 27 1.54 12.85 6.97
CA MET A 27 0.89 11.74 6.25
C MET A 27 -0.32 11.19 7.04
N LEU A 28 -0.16 11.00 8.36
CA LEU A 28 -1.25 10.54 9.22
C LEU A 28 -2.42 11.51 9.26
N VAL A 29 -2.14 12.80 9.45
CA VAL A 29 -3.17 13.85 9.47
C VAL A 29 -3.86 13.96 8.12
N ALA A 30 -3.12 13.88 7.00
CA ALA A 30 -3.71 13.89 5.67
C ALA A 30 -4.65 12.69 5.44
N SER A 31 -4.21 11.48 5.81
CA SER A 31 -5.02 10.26 5.72
C SER A 31 -6.30 10.37 6.57
N LEU A 32 -6.15 10.81 7.83
CA LEU A 32 -7.26 11.01 8.75
C LEU A 32 -8.23 12.09 8.24
N ALA A 33 -7.71 13.19 7.70
CA ALA A 33 -8.53 14.29 7.18
C ALA A 33 -9.41 13.84 6.01
N ILE A 34 -8.87 13.01 5.09
CA ILE A 34 -9.65 12.44 3.99
C ILE A 34 -10.75 11.51 4.55
N GLY A 35 -10.40 10.65 5.51
CA GLY A 35 -11.36 9.77 6.19
C GLY A 35 -12.49 10.53 6.89
N ILE A 36 -12.15 11.57 7.66
CA ILE A 36 -13.13 12.40 8.39
C ILE A 36 -13.98 13.23 7.42
N PHE A 37 -13.40 13.83 6.39
CA PHE A 37 -14.14 14.60 5.39
C PHE A 37 -15.19 13.73 4.69
N TYR A 38 -14.80 12.53 4.26
CA TYR A 38 -15.75 11.57 3.67
C TYR A 38 -16.76 11.04 4.69
N ALA A 39 -16.38 10.82 5.95
CA ALA A 39 -17.30 10.38 7.00
C ALA A 39 -18.39 11.44 7.29
N ILE A 40 -18.01 12.72 7.42
CA ILE A 40 -18.96 13.82 7.65
C ILE A 40 -19.82 14.08 6.41
N LYS A 41 -19.24 14.03 5.20
CA LYS A 41 -19.98 14.20 3.94
C LYS A 41 -20.94 13.04 3.67
N SER A 42 -20.55 11.80 4.01
CA SER A 42 -21.40 10.62 3.92
C SER A 42 -22.53 10.62 4.95
N ARG A 43 -22.39 11.35 6.07
CA ARG A 43 -23.43 11.47 7.11
C ARG A 43 -24.69 12.23 6.65
N ASN A 44 -24.54 13.15 5.70
CA ASN A 44 -25.66 13.92 5.15
C ASN A 44 -26.41 13.18 4.03
N LYS A 45 -25.81 12.14 3.44
CA LYS A 45 -26.49 11.25 2.49
C LYS A 45 -27.13 10.13 3.29
N ALA A 46 -28.45 10.20 3.40
CA ALA A 46 -29.31 9.42 4.26
C ALA A 46 -28.90 7.94 4.45
N ASN A 47 -29.10 7.45 5.69
CA ASN A 47 -28.91 6.08 6.16
C ASN A 47 -29.51 4.98 5.25
N ASP A 48 -30.43 5.33 4.35
CA ASP A 48 -30.96 4.43 3.32
C ASP A 48 -29.93 4.05 2.26
N GLU A 49 -29.01 4.93 1.85
CA GLU A 49 -28.03 4.62 0.78
C GLU A 49 -26.87 3.74 1.27
N PHE A 50 -26.62 3.77 2.59
CA PHE A 50 -25.61 2.94 3.26
C PHE A 50 -26.11 1.51 3.54
N LEU A 51 -27.42 1.33 3.78
CA LEU A 51 -28.04 0.01 3.99
C LEU A 51 -28.62 -0.61 2.72
N LEU A 52 -29.06 0.19 1.74
CA LEU A 52 -29.53 -0.29 0.44
C LEU A 52 -28.40 -0.53 -0.56
N GLY A 53 -27.14 -0.28 -0.17
CA GLY A 53 -25.95 -0.53 -1.00
C GLY A 53 -26.16 0.04 -2.40
N SER A 54 -26.19 1.38 -2.49
CA SER A 54 -26.53 2.10 -3.72
C SER A 54 -26.02 1.36 -4.97
N ARG A 55 -26.98 1.05 -5.84
CA ARG A 55 -26.88 0.31 -7.10
C ARG A 55 -25.92 0.97 -8.13
N SER A 56 -25.05 1.87 -7.69
CA SER A 56 -24.13 2.67 -8.49
C SER A 56 -22.87 3.10 -7.74
N LEU A 57 -22.38 2.30 -6.77
CA LEU A 57 -20.96 2.39 -6.41
C LEU A 57 -20.14 2.07 -7.66
N SER A 58 -19.68 3.12 -8.33
CA SER A 58 -18.90 3.03 -9.55
C SER A 58 -17.75 2.04 -9.34
N CYS A 59 -17.46 1.20 -10.32
CA CYS A 59 -16.41 0.18 -10.24
C CYS A 59 -15.04 0.79 -9.81
N PHE A 60 -14.83 2.06 -10.13
CA PHE A 60 -13.59 2.79 -9.90
C PHE A 60 -13.11 2.87 -8.43
N PRO A 61 -13.88 3.42 -7.46
CA PRO A 61 -13.50 3.43 -6.04
C PRO A 61 -13.39 2.03 -5.43
N VAL A 62 -14.15 1.05 -5.94
CA VAL A 62 -14.06 -0.35 -5.50
C VAL A 62 -12.72 -0.96 -5.92
N SER A 63 -12.33 -0.82 -7.20
CA SER A 63 -11.03 -1.27 -7.69
C SER A 63 -9.87 -0.59 -6.97
N MET A 64 -9.98 0.71 -6.69
CA MET A 64 -8.98 1.44 -5.89
C MET A 64 -8.81 0.86 -4.49
N SER A 65 -9.90 0.48 -3.83
CA SER A 65 -9.86 -0.13 -2.49
C SER A 65 -9.29 -1.56 -2.51
N LEU A 66 -9.59 -2.33 -3.57
CA LEU A 66 -9.03 -3.66 -3.78
C LEU A 66 -7.52 -3.60 -4.04
N LEU A 67 -7.06 -2.67 -4.89
CA LEU A 67 -5.63 -2.43 -5.12
C LEU A 67 -4.92 -1.97 -3.84
N ALA A 68 -5.54 -1.07 -3.07
CA ALA A 68 -5.00 -0.62 -1.81
C ALA A 68 -4.87 -1.78 -0.79
N SER A 69 -5.85 -2.68 -0.72
CA SER A 69 -5.79 -3.87 0.14
C SER A 69 -4.75 -4.88 -0.34
N TYR A 70 -4.51 -4.96 -1.64
CA TYR A 70 -3.50 -5.85 -2.22
C TYR A 70 -2.07 -5.38 -1.90
N ILE A 71 -1.82 -4.07 -1.91
CA ILE A 71 -0.50 -3.50 -1.59
C ILE A 71 -0.33 -3.39 -0.06
N SER A 72 0.16 -4.46 0.56
CA SER A 72 0.53 -4.47 1.98
C SER A 72 1.99 -4.05 2.20
N ALA A 73 2.28 -3.44 3.36
CA ALA A 73 3.65 -3.15 3.81
C ALA A 73 4.54 -4.41 3.82
N ILE A 74 3.91 -5.59 3.99
CA ILE A 74 4.58 -6.88 3.94
C ILE A 74 5.13 -7.17 2.52
N LEU A 75 4.49 -6.76 1.43
CA LEU A 75 5.03 -6.99 0.09
C LEU A 75 6.19 -6.04 -0.23
N VAL A 76 6.10 -4.80 0.26
CA VAL A 76 7.11 -3.75 0.02
C VAL A 76 8.43 -4.07 0.71
N LEU A 77 8.38 -4.59 1.94
CA LEU A 77 9.59 -4.94 2.71
C LEU A 77 9.89 -6.45 2.68
N GLY A 78 8.86 -7.28 2.69
CA GLY A 78 8.96 -8.74 2.73
C GLY A 78 9.51 -9.31 1.44
N GLY A 79 9.01 -8.90 0.28
CA GLY A 79 9.48 -9.40 -1.02
C GLY A 79 10.99 -9.28 -1.25
N PRO A 80 11.61 -8.10 -1.05
CA PRO A 80 13.07 -7.99 -1.16
C PRO A 80 13.81 -8.70 -0.02
N SER A 81 13.26 -8.73 1.21
CA SER A 81 13.89 -9.44 2.32
C SER A 81 13.93 -10.96 2.10
N GLU A 82 12.84 -11.54 1.60
CA GLU A 82 12.75 -12.96 1.27
C GLU A 82 13.60 -13.29 0.04
N ALA A 83 13.64 -12.41 -0.96
CA ALA A 83 14.54 -12.55 -2.10
C ALA A 83 16.02 -12.53 -1.69
N TYR A 84 16.38 -11.75 -0.66
CA TYR A 84 17.75 -11.65 -0.17
C TYR A 84 18.21 -12.92 0.58
N TYR A 85 17.32 -13.54 1.36
CA TYR A 85 17.64 -14.75 2.13
C TYR A 85 17.42 -16.06 1.35
N HIS A 86 16.41 -16.14 0.50
CA HIS A 86 15.97 -17.37 -0.16
C HIS A 86 16.21 -17.42 -1.69
N GLY A 87 16.73 -16.34 -2.28
CA GLY A 87 17.13 -16.30 -3.69
C GLY A 87 16.03 -16.74 -4.66
N VAL A 88 16.23 -17.89 -5.32
CA VAL A 88 15.33 -18.40 -6.38
C VAL A 88 13.98 -18.89 -5.84
N GLN A 89 13.88 -19.16 -4.53
CA GLN A 89 12.65 -19.68 -3.91
C GLN A 89 11.52 -18.64 -3.89
N TRP A 90 11.86 -17.35 -3.87
CA TRP A 90 10.89 -16.25 -3.94
C TRP A 90 10.09 -16.25 -5.26
N TRP A 91 10.72 -16.66 -6.36
CA TRP A 91 10.05 -16.78 -7.66
C TRP A 91 8.93 -17.83 -7.67
N VAL A 92 9.03 -18.87 -6.83
CA VAL A 92 8.00 -19.91 -6.71
C VAL A 92 6.74 -19.35 -6.05
N ILE A 93 6.89 -18.44 -5.07
CA ILE A 93 5.77 -17.77 -4.42
C ILE A 93 5.07 -16.82 -5.39
N CYS A 94 5.85 -16.04 -6.17
CA CYS A 94 5.29 -15.22 -7.24
C CYS A 94 4.52 -16.06 -8.27
N ALA A 95 5.10 -17.17 -8.74
CA ALA A 95 4.43 -18.07 -9.68
C ALA A 95 3.15 -18.70 -9.09
N GLY A 96 3.18 -19.07 -7.81
CA GLY A 96 2.00 -19.57 -7.09
C GLY A 96 0.87 -18.56 -7.01
N GLN A 97 1.18 -17.28 -6.75
CA GLN A 97 0.17 -16.22 -6.68
C GLN A 97 -0.57 -15.99 -8.00
N PHE A 98 0.08 -16.25 -9.14
CA PHE A 98 -0.56 -16.24 -10.47
C PHE A 98 -1.26 -17.56 -10.82
N ALA A 99 -0.76 -18.70 -10.33
CA ALA A 99 -1.35 -20.01 -10.60
C ALA A 99 -2.72 -20.20 -9.90
N LEU A 100 -2.90 -19.62 -8.71
CA LEU A 100 -4.15 -19.71 -7.93
C LEU A 100 -5.39 -19.17 -8.69
N PRO A 101 -5.40 -17.91 -9.19
CA PRO A 101 -6.54 -17.43 -9.97
C PRO A 101 -6.72 -18.19 -11.29
N LEU A 102 -5.63 -18.70 -11.88
CA LEU A 102 -5.69 -19.48 -13.11
C LEU A 102 -6.37 -20.84 -12.89
N SER A 103 -6.10 -21.50 -11.75
CA SER A 103 -6.81 -22.73 -11.37
C SER A 103 -8.31 -22.51 -11.14
N ALA A 104 -8.68 -21.37 -10.54
CA ALA A 104 -10.08 -21.01 -10.30
C ALA A 104 -10.86 -20.60 -11.58
N VAL A 105 -10.16 -20.36 -12.71
CA VAL A 105 -10.78 -20.09 -14.01
C VAL A 105 -10.90 -21.37 -14.85
N VAL A 106 -10.06 -22.38 -14.57
CA VAL A 106 -10.03 -23.67 -15.28
C VAL A 106 -11.00 -24.69 -14.68
N PHE A 107 -11.39 -24.54 -13.40
CA PHE A 107 -12.39 -25.35 -12.70
C PHE A 107 -13.63 -24.53 -12.36
#